data_AF-A0A1B1MLN4-F1
#
_entry.id   AF-A0A1B1MLN4-F1
#
_cell.length_a   1.000
_cell.length_b   1.000
_cell.length_c   1.000
_cell.angle_alpha   90.00
_cell.angle_beta   90.00
_cell.angle_gamma   90.00
#
_symmetry.space_group_name_H-M   'P 1'
#
loop_
_entity.id
_entity.type
_entity.pdbx_description
1 polymer ?
#
loop_
_entity_poly.entity_id
_entity_poly.type
_entity_poly.pdbx_seq_one_letter_code
_entity_poly.pdbx_strand_id
1 'polypeptide(L)' 'MAENLDVFDFRLTDDEMTRIAGLDTGRSHIFDHHDPEKVTWLGGVRFDT' A
#
# COMPACT_ATOMS: atom_id res chain seq x y z
N MET A 1 -2.68 -3.02 17.96
CA MET A 1 -1.38 -2.42 17.57
C MET A 1 -0.19 -3.28 18.00
N ALA A 2 -0.26 -4.06 19.09
CA ALA A 2 0.86 -4.89 19.54
C ALA A 2 1.42 -5.82 18.45
N GLU A 3 0.56 -6.55 17.72
CA GLU A 3 0.99 -7.49 16.66
C GLU A 3 1.82 -6.82 15.55
N ASN A 4 1.37 -5.69 14.99
CA ASN A 4 2.12 -4.99 13.93
C ASN A 4 3.50 -4.47 14.38
N LEU A 5 3.72 -4.34 15.69
CA LEU A 5 5.00 -3.93 16.27
C LEU A 5 5.88 -5.12 16.65
N ASP A 6 5.32 -6.32 16.75
CA ASP A 6 6.01 -7.56 17.14
C ASP A 6 6.50 -8.32 15.90
N VAL A 7 7.37 -7.66 15.11
CA VAL A 7 7.87 -8.19 13.83
C VAL A 7 9.40 -8.22 13.73
N PHE A 8 10.09 -7.97 14.84
CA PHE A 8 11.54 -7.77 14.87
C PHE A 8 12.33 -9.01 15.31
N ASP A 9 11.65 -10.08 15.71
CA ASP A 9 12.23 -11.33 16.22
C ASP A 9 12.30 -12.45 15.16
N PHE A 10 11.87 -12.18 13.93
CA PHE A 10 12.01 -13.09 12.79
C PHE A 10 12.60 -12.40 11.56
N ARG A 11 12.98 -13.21 10.57
CA ARG A 11 13.42 -12.74 9.25
C ARG A 11 12.87 -13.66 8.17
N LEU A 12 12.44 -13.06 7.06
CA LEU A 12 12.07 -13.80 5.85
C LEU A 12 13.32 -14.30 5.11
N THR A 13 13.24 -15.52 4.61
CA THR A 13 14.25 -16.15 3.75
C THR A 13 14.26 -15.53 2.34
N ASP A 14 15.34 -15.76 1.58
CA ASP A 14 15.45 -15.26 0.20
C ASP A 14 14.36 -15.83 -0.72
N ASP A 15 13.95 -17.08 -0.50
CA ASP A 15 12.86 -17.73 -1.24
C ASP A 15 11.48 -17.11 -0.90
N GLU A 16 11.26 -16.75 0.36
CA GLU A 16 10.05 -16.02 0.80
C GLU A 16 10.01 -14.62 0.19
N MET A 17 11.13 -13.90 0.20
CA MET A 17 11.24 -12.60 -0.44
C MET A 17 10.99 -12.69 -1.95
N THR A 18 11.51 -13.72 -2.62
CA THR A 18 11.28 -13.98 -4.05
C THR A 18 9.80 -14.22 -4.35
N ARG A 19 9.12 -15.02 -3.52
CA ARG A 19 7.68 -15.27 -3.68
C ARG A 19 6.85 -13.99 -3.50
N ILE A 20 7.20 -13.15 -2.54
CA ILE A 20 6.54 -11.85 -2.31
C ILE A 20 6.72 -10.92 -3.52
N ALA A 21 7.93 -10.84 -4.07
CA ALA A 21 8.19 -10.03 -5.26
C ALA A 21 7.33 -10.46 -6.46
N GLY A 22 7.04 -11.76 -6.59
CA GLY A 22 6.15 -12.30 -7.63
C GLY A 22 4.68 -11.89 -7.49
N LEU A 23 4.28 -11.23 -6.40
CA LEU A 23 2.91 -10.75 -6.18
C LEU A 23 2.68 -9.32 -6.65
N ASP A 24 3.70 -8.63 -7.15
CA ASP A 24 3.56 -7.24 -7.63
C ASP A 24 2.53 -7.17 -8.77
N THR A 25 1.51 -6.33 -8.59
CA THR A 25 0.49 -6.07 -9.62
C THR A 25 0.83 -4.86 -10.48
N GLY A 26 1.89 -4.13 -10.15
CA GLY A 26 2.39 -2.96 -10.88
C GLY A 26 1.47 -1.74 -10.81
N ARG A 27 0.48 -1.72 -9.91
CA ARG A 27 -0.50 -0.63 -9.81
C ARG A 27 -1.11 -0.52 -8.41
N SER A 28 -1.65 0.66 -8.12
CA SER A 28 -2.44 0.91 -6.91
C SER A 28 -3.74 0.08 -6.90
N HIS A 29 -4.09 -0.46 -5.73
CA HIS A 29 -5.35 -1.19 -5.53
C HIS A 29 -6.55 -0.27 -5.23
N ILE A 30 -6.31 1.01 -4.97
CA ILE A 30 -7.38 1.98 -4.63
C ILE A 30 -7.74 2.82 -5.86
N PHE A 31 -6.80 3.62 -6.35
CA PHE A 31 -6.90 4.35 -7.62
C PHE A 31 -5.52 4.82 -8.11
N ASP A 32 -5.44 5.19 -9.39
CA ASP A 32 -4.27 5.83 -10.00
C ASP A 32 -4.20 7.31 -9.61
N HIS A 33 -3.04 7.77 -9.15
CA HIS A 33 -2.82 9.17 -8.75
C HIS A 33 -2.60 10.10 -9.94
N HIS A 34 -2.36 9.54 -11.14
CA HIS A 34 -2.26 10.29 -12.38
C HIS A 34 -3.62 10.48 -13.07
N ASP A 35 -4.67 9.80 -12.60
CA ASP A 35 -6.03 9.95 -13.12
C ASP A 35 -6.59 11.35 -12.75
N PRO A 36 -6.85 12.23 -13.74
CA PRO A 36 -7.36 13.58 -13.48
C PRO A 36 -8.69 13.60 -12.72
N GLU A 37 -9.52 12.56 -12.87
CA GLU A 37 -10.78 12.47 -12.11
C GLU A 37 -10.51 12.24 -10.62
N LYS A 38 -9.53 11.41 -10.27
CA LYS A 38 -9.15 11.13 -8.87
C LYS A 38 -8.47 12.31 -8.21
N VAL A 39 -7.64 13.03 -8.97
CA VAL A 39 -7.04 14.30 -8.53
C VAL A 39 -8.12 15.31 -8.19
N THR A 40 -9.10 15.49 -9.09
CA THR A 40 -10.21 16.42 -8.90
C THR A 40 -11.07 16.04 -7.69
N TRP A 41 -11.40 14.74 -7.55
CA TRP A 41 -12.15 14.23 -6.41
C TRP A 41 -11.44 14.49 -5.08
N LEU A 42 -10.17 14.10 -4.95
CA LEU A 42 -9.42 14.23 -3.70
C LEU A 42 -9.18 15.70 -3.32
N GLY A 43 -8.85 16.56 -4.30
CA GLY A 43 -8.67 17.99 -4.06
C GLY A 43 -9.97 18.73 -3.69
N GLY A 44 -11.12 18.16 -4.02
CA GLY A 44 -12.44 18.69 -3.69
C GLY A 44 -12.97 18.27 -2.32
N VAL A 45 -12.34 17.29 -1.64
CA VAL A 45 -12.82 16.82 -0.33
C VAL A 45 -12.73 17.95 0.70
N ARG A 46 -13.85 18.20 1.38
CA ARG A 46 -13.95 19.09 2.53
C ARG A 46 -14.41 18.29 3.73
N PHE A 47 -13.75 18.50 4.86
CA PHE A 47 -14.13 17.92 6.13
C PHE A 47 -14.65 19.05 7.01
N ASP A 48 -15.75 18.79 7.71
CA ASP A 48 -16.19 19.64 8.83
C ASP A 48 -15.51 19.07 10.07
N THR A 49 -14.37 19.67 10.43
CA THR A 49 -13.50 19.23 11.55
C THR A 49 -13.43 20.28 12.62
#